data_AF-A0A1M2VIS6-F1
#
_entry.id   AF-A0A1M2VIS6-F1
#
_cell.length_a   1.000
_cell.length_b   1.000
_cell.length_c   1.000
_cell.angle_alpha   90.00
_cell.angle_beta   90.00
_cell.angle_gamma   90.00
#
_symmetry.space_group_name_H-M   'P 1'
#
loop_
_entity.id
_entity.type
_entity.pdbx_description
1 polymer ?
#
loop_
_entity_poly.entity_id
_entity_poly.type
_entity_poly.pdbx_seq_one_letter_code
_entity_poly.pdbx_strand_id
1 'polypeptide(L)'
;MYFHNTPTSTTSSYSPHLAALTVVLDTGSADLVVDTKHRSLNVTNATAIDITVPINFGKGQFEAEIDIAELKIGNFVINSQTFLNGAPAAEAADFGDADGILGLGFNAASNIQEALSQALGEKAAVAMGNTPMPALFAQNANTSHFFDVQLGRASELEPTAPGVFMIGSHDTAFQNVSNAPQLPSAAPNHWSPVLDAMNVNGKAFAFNTSRIAGVPTGKVVAALDTGTSLSPLPAPAVDAIYSTIPGAEFDDVSTNWFVPCNGSTTLSFIFGNQEFFVHPLDLTFPMVTTVDGANRTACVNAYQYSTIDFGDNTGFDLVLGDAFLRNVYVSFNYGDAQNSSAQPFVQMVSTTPDMATALQEFQTQRAATLAQLPPTVEPSAIVKHNTKNGAWRCSSSDAAMMTLAVAMLSLPFLL
;
A
#
# COMPACT_ATOMS: atom_id res chain seq x y z
N MET A 1 -5.66 -8.60 14.86
CA MET A 1 -5.38 -10.06 14.78
C MET A 1 -5.08 -10.61 16.17
N TYR A 2 -5.20 -11.92 16.39
CA TYR A 2 -4.83 -12.58 17.66
C TYR A 2 -3.87 -13.74 17.42
N PHE A 3 -3.14 -14.18 18.45
CA PHE A 3 -2.55 -15.52 18.51
C PHE A 3 -3.28 -16.35 19.58
N HIS A 4 -3.72 -17.60 19.32
CA HIS A 4 -4.24 -18.50 20.39
C HIS A 4 -3.27 -19.62 20.79
N ASN A 5 -3.70 -20.29 21.86
CA ASN A 5 -3.06 -21.38 22.56
C ASN A 5 -4.09 -22.52 22.67
N THR A 6 -3.74 -23.74 22.26
CA THR A 6 -4.53 -24.94 22.62
C THR A 6 -4.05 -25.48 23.98
N PRO A 7 -4.89 -25.52 25.02
CA PRO A 7 -4.48 -26.06 26.31
C PRO A 7 -4.58 -27.59 26.30
N THR A 8 -3.46 -28.27 26.56
CA THR A 8 -3.48 -29.65 27.04
C THR A 8 -3.60 -29.65 28.57
N SER A 9 -4.67 -30.28 29.05
CA SER A 9 -4.97 -30.64 30.44
C SER A 9 -5.60 -29.60 31.36
N THR A 10 -6.53 -30.14 32.15
CA THR A 10 -7.51 -29.52 33.03
C THR A 10 -6.89 -28.93 34.30
N THR A 11 -7.09 -27.62 34.54
CA THR A 11 -7.70 -27.01 35.74
C THR A 11 -7.35 -25.52 35.80
N SER A 12 -8.23 -24.76 36.48
CA SER A 12 -8.10 -23.35 36.89
C SER A 12 -8.37 -22.28 35.81
N SER A 13 -9.42 -21.50 36.09
CA SER A 13 -9.87 -20.31 35.39
C SER A 13 -8.82 -19.19 35.41
N TYR A 14 -8.06 -19.10 34.33
CA TYR A 14 -7.39 -17.87 33.91
C TYR A 14 -7.80 -17.64 32.46
N SER A 15 -8.49 -16.54 32.17
CA SER A 15 -8.68 -16.09 30.79
C SER A 15 -7.42 -15.31 30.44
N PRO A 16 -6.47 -15.84 29.64
CA PRO A 16 -5.35 -15.04 29.20
C PRO A 16 -5.92 -13.92 28.34
N HIS A 17 -5.63 -12.67 28.69
CA HIS A 17 -5.91 -11.53 27.84
C HIS A 17 -5.12 -11.72 26.53
N LEU A 18 -5.81 -12.03 25.44
CA LEU A 18 -5.24 -12.12 24.10
C LEU A 18 -4.66 -10.76 23.72
N ALA A 19 -3.40 -10.70 23.32
CA ALA A 19 -2.81 -9.49 22.75
C ALA A 19 -3.41 -9.29 21.34
N ALA A 20 -4.09 -8.17 21.12
CA ALA A 20 -4.61 -7.79 19.81
C ALA A 20 -3.55 -6.99 19.06
N LEU A 21 -3.22 -7.42 17.84
CA LEU A 21 -2.34 -6.68 16.93
C LEU A 21 -3.13 -5.79 15.98
N THR A 22 -2.65 -4.57 15.82
CA THR A 22 -2.93 -3.64 14.73
C THR A 22 -1.84 -3.84 13.67
N VAL A 23 -2.23 -4.10 12.42
CA VAL A 23 -1.26 -4.33 11.34
C VAL A 23 -1.68 -3.53 10.11
N VAL A 24 -0.70 -3.12 9.32
CA VAL A 24 -0.93 -2.63 7.97
C VAL A 24 -1.29 -3.82 7.08
N LEU A 25 -2.36 -3.69 6.29
CA LEU A 25 -2.71 -4.68 5.27
C LEU A 25 -1.97 -4.29 3.99
N ASP A 26 -1.08 -5.16 3.52
CA ASP A 26 -0.10 -4.77 2.51
C ASP A 26 -0.09 -5.75 1.33
N THR A 27 -0.67 -5.34 0.20
CA THR A 27 -0.63 -6.13 -1.05
C THR A 27 0.68 -5.99 -1.82
N GLY A 28 1.57 -5.07 -1.45
CA GLY A 28 2.92 -4.94 -2.00
C GLY A 28 3.88 -6.02 -1.48
N SER A 29 3.67 -6.51 -0.26
CA SER A 29 4.52 -7.50 0.42
C SER A 29 3.82 -8.83 0.73
N ALA A 30 4.61 -9.84 1.09
CA ALA A 30 4.12 -11.21 1.25
C ALA A 30 4.13 -11.73 2.70
N ASP A 31 5.13 -11.36 3.49
CA ASP A 31 5.34 -11.91 4.82
C ASP A 31 4.48 -11.21 5.89
N LEU A 32 4.13 -11.94 6.95
CA LEU A 32 3.70 -11.32 8.19
C LEU A 32 4.94 -10.85 8.95
N VAL A 33 4.99 -9.57 9.30
CA VAL A 33 6.06 -8.96 10.09
C VAL A 33 5.44 -8.38 11.35
N VAL A 34 6.02 -8.68 12.52
CA VAL A 34 5.51 -8.20 13.81
C VAL A 34 6.65 -7.71 14.69
N ASP A 35 6.47 -6.56 15.32
CA ASP A 35 7.37 -6.05 16.36
C ASP A 35 6.97 -6.58 17.74
N THR A 36 7.56 -7.71 18.14
CA THR A 36 7.38 -8.24 19.51
C THR A 36 8.43 -7.74 20.50
N LYS A 37 9.47 -7.02 20.04
CA LYS A 37 10.60 -6.60 20.87
C LYS A 37 10.30 -5.29 21.60
N HIS A 38 9.53 -4.38 21.01
CA HIS A 38 9.18 -3.10 21.61
C HIS A 38 7.74 -3.02 22.15
N ARG A 39 6.91 -4.02 21.88
CA ARG A 39 5.55 -4.12 22.42
C ARG A 39 5.41 -5.41 23.23
N SER A 40 4.72 -5.36 24.38
CA SER A 40 4.50 -6.53 25.25
C SER A 40 3.50 -7.52 24.63
N LEU A 41 3.87 -8.09 23.49
CA LEU A 41 3.12 -9.10 22.78
C LEU A 41 3.46 -10.46 23.37
N ASN A 42 2.48 -11.08 24.01
CA ASN A 42 2.65 -12.40 24.56
C ASN A 42 2.45 -13.43 23.43
N VAL A 43 3.49 -13.64 22.61
CA VAL A 43 3.49 -14.73 21.63
C VAL A 43 3.74 -16.03 22.38
N THR A 44 2.66 -16.74 22.72
CA THR A 44 2.75 -18.03 23.41
C THR A 44 2.99 -19.16 22.41
N ASN A 45 3.91 -20.08 22.71
CA ASN A 45 4.31 -21.22 21.87
C ASN A 45 4.98 -20.85 20.53
N ALA A 46 5.63 -19.67 20.47
CA ALA A 46 6.56 -19.38 19.40
C ALA A 46 7.66 -20.44 19.39
N THR A 47 7.83 -21.12 18.25
CA THR A 47 9.06 -21.89 18.01
C THR A 47 9.95 -21.04 17.14
N ALA A 48 11.04 -20.55 17.73
CA ALA A 48 12.08 -19.87 16.98
C ALA A 48 12.73 -20.86 16.01
N ILE A 49 12.77 -20.48 14.75
CA ILE A 49 13.64 -21.08 13.76
C ILE A 49 14.91 -20.22 13.79
N ASP A 50 16.06 -20.82 14.09
CA ASP A 50 17.36 -20.14 14.23
C ASP A 50 17.88 -19.65 12.85
N ILE A 51 17.10 -18.75 12.24
CA ILE A 51 17.29 -18.12 10.95
C ILE A 51 16.90 -16.66 11.11
N THR A 52 17.87 -15.78 10.84
CA THR A 52 17.67 -14.34 10.79
C THR A 52 17.62 -13.89 9.35
N VAL A 53 16.64 -13.04 9.03
CA VAL A 53 16.41 -12.52 7.69
C VAL A 53 16.71 -11.01 7.67
N PRO A 54 17.57 -10.54 6.75
CA PRO A 54 17.72 -9.12 6.48
C PRO A 54 16.49 -8.58 5.76
N ILE A 55 15.90 -7.53 6.30
CA ILE A 55 14.66 -6.94 5.84
C ILE A 55 14.87 -5.49 5.43
N ASN A 56 14.51 -5.15 4.19
CA ASN A 56 14.49 -3.77 3.72
C ASN A 56 13.10 -3.17 3.98
N PHE A 57 13.05 -2.04 4.70
CA PHE A 57 11.79 -1.36 5.01
C PHE A 57 11.95 0.15 4.89
N GLY A 58 11.21 0.77 3.96
CA GLY A 58 11.38 2.17 3.63
C GLY A 58 12.80 2.49 3.18
N LYS A 59 13.52 3.31 3.95
CA LYS A 59 14.93 3.67 3.71
C LYS A 59 15.90 2.91 4.62
N GLY A 60 15.39 2.05 5.49
CA GLY A 60 16.14 1.32 6.49
C GLY A 60 16.25 -0.18 6.19
N GLN A 61 17.11 -0.84 6.95
CA GLN A 61 17.22 -2.28 6.99
C GLN A 61 17.19 -2.75 8.45
N PHE A 62 16.53 -3.86 8.73
CA PHE A 62 16.56 -4.52 10.03
C PHE A 62 16.65 -6.03 9.92
N GLU A 63 16.97 -6.68 11.03
CA GLU A 63 17.02 -8.13 11.12
C GLU A 63 15.78 -8.66 11.84
N ALA A 64 15.13 -9.65 11.24
CA ALA A 64 13.99 -10.34 11.83
C ALA A 64 14.28 -11.82 12.02
N GLU A 65 13.85 -12.37 13.14
CA GLU A 65 13.90 -13.81 13.43
C GLU A 65 12.66 -14.49 12.83
N ILE A 66 12.79 -15.73 12.36
CA ILE A 66 11.64 -16.50 11.89
C ILE A 66 11.00 -17.24 13.08
N ASP A 67 9.77 -16.89 13.39
CA ASP A 67 8.97 -17.53 14.43
C ASP A 67 7.72 -18.20 13.84
N ILE A 68 7.18 -19.20 14.55
CA ILE A 68 5.91 -19.85 14.21
C ILE A 68 4.93 -19.72 15.36
N ALA A 69 3.72 -19.23 15.09
CA ALA A 69 2.62 -19.19 16.07
C ALA A 69 1.24 -19.26 15.40
N GLU A 70 0.18 -19.53 16.16
CA GLU A 70 -1.19 -19.54 15.62
C GLU A 70 -1.65 -18.13 15.26
N LEU A 71 -2.06 -17.83 14.03
CA LEU A 71 -2.62 -16.53 13.65
C LEU A 71 -4.14 -16.58 13.52
N LYS A 72 -4.83 -15.60 14.12
CA LYS A 72 -6.28 -15.39 13.99
C LYS A 72 -6.61 -14.06 13.31
N ILE A 73 -7.36 -14.14 12.21
CA ILE A 73 -7.82 -13.01 11.40
C ILE A 73 -9.35 -13.04 11.37
N GLY A 74 -10.00 -12.14 12.10
CA GLY A 74 -11.45 -12.19 12.29
C GLY A 74 -11.88 -13.55 12.86
N ASN A 75 -12.66 -14.31 12.09
CA ASN A 75 -13.13 -15.65 12.46
C ASN A 75 -12.23 -16.78 11.93
N PHE A 76 -11.20 -16.48 11.14
CA PHE A 76 -10.28 -17.46 10.59
C PHE A 76 -9.12 -17.73 11.56
N VAL A 77 -8.72 -18.99 11.66
CA VAL A 77 -7.58 -19.45 12.46
C VAL A 77 -6.59 -20.18 11.55
N ILE A 78 -5.32 -19.85 11.68
CA ILE A 78 -4.18 -20.47 11.01
C ILE A 78 -3.31 -21.06 12.11
N ASN A 79 -3.29 -22.39 12.25
CA ASN A 79 -2.73 -23.06 13.44
C ASN A 79 -1.21 -22.89 13.61
N SER A 80 -0.50 -22.59 12.53
CA SER A 80 0.96 -22.47 12.51
C SER A 80 1.37 -21.51 11.39
N GLN A 81 1.20 -20.22 11.64
CA GLN A 81 1.69 -19.17 10.75
C GLN A 81 3.15 -18.89 11.07
N THR A 82 4.01 -19.04 10.08
CA THR A 82 5.40 -18.57 10.14
C THR A 82 5.43 -17.07 9.87
N PHE A 83 6.17 -16.31 10.66
CA PHE A 83 6.24 -14.85 10.54
C PHE A 83 7.63 -14.33 10.90
N LEU A 84 7.91 -13.10 10.46
CA LEU A 84 9.13 -12.37 10.78
C LEU A 84 8.91 -11.58 12.08
N ASN A 85 9.69 -11.90 13.09
CA ASN A 85 9.71 -11.23 14.36
C ASN A 85 10.88 -10.25 14.44
N GLY A 86 10.59 -8.97 14.23
CA GLY A 86 11.60 -7.93 14.23
C GLY A 86 10.98 -6.57 13.93
N ALA A 87 11.75 -5.52 14.22
CA ALA A 87 11.34 -4.16 13.99
C ALA A 87 12.51 -3.33 13.46
N PRO A 88 12.24 -2.36 12.58
CA PRO A 88 13.22 -1.35 12.24
C PRO A 88 13.60 -0.54 13.48
N ALA A 89 14.86 -0.10 13.55
CA ALA A 89 15.24 0.90 14.53
C ALA A 89 14.42 2.18 14.27
N ALA A 90 13.90 2.82 15.32
CA ALA A 90 12.98 3.97 15.23
C ALA A 90 13.49 5.15 14.37
N GLU A 91 14.80 5.24 14.12
CA GLU A 91 15.42 6.27 13.27
C GLU A 91 15.44 5.93 11.76
N ALA A 92 15.26 4.65 11.39
CA ALA A 92 15.40 4.14 10.03
C ALA A 92 14.05 3.98 9.31
N ALA A 93 13.02 3.63 10.07
CA ALA A 93 11.59 3.61 9.74
C ALA A 93 10.84 3.06 10.97
N ASP A 94 9.55 3.34 11.10
CA ASP A 94 8.69 2.77 12.15
C ASP A 94 7.40 2.29 11.45
N PHE A 95 6.73 1.27 12.00
CA PHE A 95 5.40 0.84 11.52
C PHE A 95 4.30 1.88 11.83
N GLY A 96 4.68 3.05 12.35
CA GLY A 96 3.78 4.09 12.83
C GLY A 96 3.02 3.58 14.05
N ASP A 97 1.71 3.76 14.04
CA ASP A 97 0.87 3.29 15.14
C ASP A 97 0.63 1.77 15.11
N ALA A 98 0.96 1.09 14.00
CA ALA A 98 0.78 -0.36 13.85
C ALA A 98 1.84 -1.17 14.62
N ASP A 99 1.48 -2.40 14.96
CA ASP A 99 2.35 -3.42 15.57
C ASP A 99 3.14 -4.23 14.52
N GLY A 100 2.89 -4.00 13.23
CA GLY A 100 3.50 -4.76 12.14
C GLY A 100 2.73 -4.68 10.82
N ILE A 101 3.02 -5.61 9.93
CA ILE A 101 2.49 -5.68 8.56
C ILE A 101 1.98 -7.09 8.29
N LEU A 102 0.78 -7.18 7.75
CA LEU A 102 0.27 -8.41 7.15
C LEU A 102 0.44 -8.33 5.64
N GLY A 103 1.46 -9.00 5.13
CA GLY A 103 1.62 -9.23 3.70
C GLY A 103 0.45 -10.03 3.12
N LEU A 104 -0.06 -9.53 2.01
CA LEU A 104 -1.17 -10.07 1.23
C LEU A 104 -0.70 -10.47 -0.18
N GLY A 105 0.60 -10.54 -0.41
CA GLY A 105 1.23 -11.03 -1.64
C GLY A 105 1.25 -12.56 -1.74
N PHE A 106 2.14 -13.05 -2.60
CA PHE A 106 2.29 -14.48 -2.90
C PHE A 106 3.48 -15.10 -2.17
N ASN A 107 3.46 -16.42 -1.98
CA ASN A 107 4.64 -17.17 -1.50
C ASN A 107 5.92 -16.90 -2.32
N ALA A 108 5.78 -16.62 -3.62
CA ALA A 108 6.92 -16.35 -4.49
C ALA A 108 7.68 -15.04 -4.14
N ALA A 109 7.06 -14.14 -3.39
CA ALA A 109 7.64 -12.88 -2.90
C ALA A 109 8.01 -12.93 -1.41
N SER A 110 7.97 -14.11 -0.78
CA SER A 110 8.21 -14.26 0.65
C SER A 110 9.69 -14.42 0.97
N ASN A 111 10.20 -13.52 1.81
CA ASN A 111 11.53 -13.61 2.38
C ASN A 111 11.65 -14.83 3.31
N ILE A 112 10.56 -15.22 3.98
CA ILE A 112 10.50 -16.45 4.78
C ILE A 112 10.67 -17.69 3.89
N GLN A 113 9.96 -17.78 2.75
CA GLN A 113 10.10 -18.88 1.80
C GLN A 113 11.54 -18.99 1.30
N GLU A 114 12.14 -17.87 0.90
CA GLU A 114 13.52 -17.83 0.43
C GLU A 114 14.49 -18.32 1.52
N ALA A 115 14.41 -17.75 2.71
CA ALA A 115 15.32 -18.08 3.81
C ALA A 115 15.19 -19.55 4.26
N LEU A 116 13.97 -20.06 4.38
CA LEU A 116 13.74 -21.48 4.70
C LEU A 116 14.23 -22.40 3.60
N SER A 117 14.06 -22.02 2.33
CA SER A 117 14.52 -22.82 1.19
C SER A 117 16.04 -22.92 1.19
N GLN A 118 16.73 -21.81 1.46
CA GLN A 118 18.19 -21.78 1.57
C GLN A 118 18.73 -22.58 2.75
N ALA A 119 18.09 -22.48 3.93
CA ALA A 119 18.58 -23.10 5.15
C ALA A 119 18.17 -24.58 5.31
N LEU A 120 16.95 -24.94 4.94
CA LEU A 120 16.32 -26.23 5.23
C LEU A 120 15.87 -26.99 3.97
N GLY A 121 15.98 -26.37 2.79
CA GLY A 121 15.58 -26.92 1.51
C GLY A 121 14.13 -26.60 1.14
N GLU A 122 13.85 -26.62 -0.17
CA GLU A 122 12.56 -26.24 -0.77
C GLU A 122 11.36 -26.99 -0.17
N LYS A 123 11.51 -28.28 0.14
CA LYS A 123 10.43 -29.08 0.75
C LYS A 123 10.03 -28.57 2.12
N ALA A 124 10.98 -28.07 2.92
CA ALA A 124 10.70 -27.49 4.22
C ALA A 124 10.02 -26.13 4.07
N ALA A 125 10.53 -25.28 3.17
CA ALA A 125 9.94 -23.98 2.85
C ALA A 125 8.47 -24.08 2.40
N VAL A 126 8.14 -25.01 1.49
CA VAL A 126 6.76 -25.26 1.06
C VAL A 126 5.88 -25.78 2.21
N ALA A 127 6.45 -26.56 3.14
CA ALA A 127 5.68 -27.17 4.23
C ALA A 127 5.32 -26.19 5.35
N MET A 128 6.13 -25.16 5.62
CA MET A 128 5.92 -24.26 6.77
C MET A 128 5.99 -22.77 6.43
N GLY A 129 6.54 -22.37 5.29
CA GLY A 129 6.74 -20.96 4.92
C GLY A 129 5.55 -20.30 4.22
N ASN A 130 4.33 -20.85 4.29
CA ASN A 130 3.20 -20.23 3.60
C ASN A 130 2.93 -18.82 4.16
N THR A 131 2.76 -17.86 3.25
CA THR A 131 2.29 -16.51 3.55
C THR A 131 0.85 -16.53 4.08
N PRO A 132 0.37 -15.46 4.75
CA PRO A 132 -0.85 -15.51 5.56
C PRO A 132 -2.11 -15.96 4.81
N MET A 133 -2.39 -15.41 3.62
CA MET A 133 -3.60 -15.77 2.86
C MET A 133 -3.50 -17.18 2.24
N PRO A 134 -2.41 -17.58 1.56
CA PRO A 134 -2.22 -18.98 1.16
C PRO A 134 -2.32 -19.99 2.31
N ALA A 135 -1.76 -19.68 3.49
CA ALA A 135 -1.88 -20.52 4.68
C ALA A 135 -3.34 -20.62 5.16
N LEU A 136 -4.08 -19.50 5.14
CA LEU A 136 -5.50 -19.46 5.47
C LEU A 136 -6.32 -20.34 4.54
N PHE A 137 -6.18 -20.17 3.23
CA PHE A 137 -6.94 -20.94 2.23
C PHE A 137 -6.63 -22.43 2.28
N ALA A 138 -5.35 -22.80 2.49
CA ALA A 138 -4.95 -24.20 2.65
C ALA A 138 -5.58 -24.88 3.87
N GLN A 139 -5.87 -24.12 4.94
CA GLN A 139 -6.49 -24.64 6.16
C GLN A 139 -8.02 -24.50 6.19
N ASN A 140 -8.63 -23.78 5.23
CA ASN A 140 -10.05 -23.46 5.22
C ASN A 140 -10.69 -23.74 3.84
N ALA A 141 -10.78 -25.02 3.47
CA ALA A 141 -11.16 -25.49 2.12
C ALA A 141 -12.51 -25.02 1.56
N ASN A 142 -13.42 -24.51 2.40
CA ASN A 142 -14.72 -23.97 1.96
C ASN A 142 -14.70 -22.44 1.72
N THR A 143 -13.56 -21.79 1.94
CA THR A 143 -13.40 -20.35 1.75
C THR A 143 -12.98 -20.09 0.33
N SER A 144 -13.66 -19.18 -0.36
CA SER A 144 -13.21 -18.72 -1.68
C SER A 144 -11.83 -18.05 -1.57
N HIS A 145 -10.93 -18.35 -2.51
CA HIS A 145 -9.52 -17.92 -2.47
C HIS A 145 -9.32 -16.46 -2.93
N PHE A 146 -10.06 -15.53 -2.33
CA PHE A 146 -9.89 -14.12 -2.60
C PHE A 146 -10.11 -13.30 -1.33
N PHE A 147 -9.65 -12.06 -1.37
CA PHE A 147 -10.04 -11.03 -0.42
C PHE A 147 -10.36 -9.74 -1.16
N ASP A 148 -11.16 -8.89 -0.55
CA ASP A 148 -11.55 -7.61 -1.11
C ASP A 148 -11.10 -6.46 -0.23
N VAL A 149 -10.71 -5.37 -0.87
CA VAL A 149 -10.29 -4.13 -0.23
C VAL A 149 -11.07 -2.94 -0.80
N GLN A 150 -11.51 -2.06 0.09
CA GLN A 150 -11.88 -0.70 -0.26
C GLN A 150 -11.33 0.27 0.80
N LEU A 151 -10.60 1.27 0.32
CA LEU A 151 -10.03 2.30 1.18
C LEU A 151 -10.94 3.53 1.20
N GLY A 152 -11.36 3.94 2.39
CA GLY A 152 -12.22 5.10 2.55
C GLY A 152 -11.47 6.43 2.61
N ARG A 153 -12.26 7.51 2.57
CA ARG A 153 -11.83 8.86 2.93
C ARG A 153 -12.89 9.47 3.85
N ALA A 154 -12.46 9.98 5.00
CA ALA A 154 -13.35 10.72 5.91
C ALA A 154 -13.22 12.23 5.67
N SER A 155 -11.98 12.74 5.71
CA SER A 155 -11.60 14.06 5.23
C SER A 155 -10.10 14.07 4.87
N GLU A 156 -9.56 15.18 4.38
CA GLU A 156 -8.11 15.31 4.11
C GLU A 156 -7.26 15.47 5.39
N LEU A 157 -7.88 15.81 6.52
CA LEU A 157 -7.19 15.97 7.81
C LEU A 157 -7.39 14.78 8.74
N GLU A 158 -8.38 13.92 8.47
CA GLU A 158 -8.65 12.74 9.27
C GLU A 158 -7.75 11.59 8.81
N PRO A 159 -6.82 11.11 9.65
CA PRO A 159 -5.89 10.06 9.25
C PRO A 159 -6.55 8.69 9.16
N THR A 160 -7.76 8.54 9.71
CA THR A 160 -8.50 7.29 9.70
C THR A 160 -9.83 7.46 8.97
N ALA A 161 -10.17 6.47 8.17
CA ALA A 161 -11.45 6.37 7.51
C ALA A 161 -11.92 4.91 7.56
N PRO A 162 -13.24 4.65 7.69
CA PRO A 162 -13.77 3.31 7.52
C PRO A 162 -13.40 2.77 6.14
N GLY A 163 -12.94 1.53 6.10
CA GLY A 163 -12.69 0.79 4.86
C GLY A 163 -13.27 -0.62 4.96
N VAL A 164 -13.13 -1.37 3.87
CA VAL A 164 -13.56 -2.76 3.78
C VAL A 164 -12.33 -3.65 3.63
N PHE A 165 -12.27 -4.71 4.43
CA PHE A 165 -11.40 -5.86 4.20
C PHE A 165 -12.23 -7.12 4.45
N MET A 166 -12.48 -7.90 3.41
CA MET A 166 -13.30 -9.11 3.49
C MET A 166 -12.57 -10.28 2.87
N ILE A 167 -12.61 -11.45 3.50
CA ILE A 167 -11.99 -12.67 2.99
C ILE A 167 -13.09 -13.61 2.51
N GLY A 168 -12.96 -14.10 1.28
CA GLY A 168 -13.84 -15.08 0.66
C GLY A 168 -15.28 -14.63 0.37
N SER A 169 -15.56 -13.34 0.49
CA SER A 169 -16.90 -12.76 0.23
C SER A 169 -16.80 -11.30 -0.20
N HIS A 170 -17.75 -10.88 -1.04
CA HIS A 170 -17.88 -9.49 -1.48
C HIS A 170 -18.77 -8.67 -0.56
N ASP A 171 -18.50 -7.37 -0.48
CA ASP A 171 -19.36 -6.41 0.21
C ASP A 171 -20.71 -6.31 -0.52
N THR A 172 -21.79 -6.15 0.23
CA THR A 172 -23.15 -6.06 -0.32
C THR A 172 -23.33 -4.94 -1.36
N ALA A 173 -22.59 -3.83 -1.24
CA ALA A 173 -22.62 -2.72 -2.17
C ALA A 173 -21.83 -2.98 -3.47
N PHE A 174 -20.94 -3.98 -3.48
CA PHE A 174 -19.97 -4.21 -4.55
C PHE A 174 -20.03 -5.63 -5.15
N GLN A 175 -21.17 -6.32 -5.03
CA GLN A 175 -21.36 -7.68 -5.60
C GLN A 175 -21.09 -7.74 -7.12
N ASN A 176 -21.24 -6.62 -7.83
CA ASN A 176 -20.96 -6.51 -9.26
C ASN A 176 -19.48 -6.66 -9.62
N VAL A 177 -18.54 -6.60 -8.66
CA VAL A 177 -17.11 -6.84 -8.88
C VAL A 177 -16.86 -8.19 -9.55
N SER A 178 -17.67 -9.20 -9.22
CA SER A 178 -17.59 -10.55 -9.82
C SER A 178 -17.83 -10.57 -11.34
N ASN A 179 -18.49 -9.54 -11.89
CA ASN A 179 -18.73 -9.39 -13.33
C ASN A 179 -17.68 -8.50 -14.02
N ALA A 180 -16.78 -7.86 -13.28
CA ALA A 180 -15.73 -7.03 -13.86
C ALA A 180 -14.71 -7.90 -14.62
N PRO A 181 -13.95 -7.35 -15.58
CA PRO A 181 -12.89 -8.10 -16.23
C PRO A 181 -11.90 -8.68 -15.22
N GLN A 182 -11.57 -9.96 -15.38
CA GLN A 182 -10.45 -10.56 -14.65
C GLN A 182 -9.14 -10.04 -15.25
N LEU A 183 -8.29 -9.47 -14.39
CA LEU A 183 -7.02 -8.88 -14.77
C LEU A 183 -5.90 -9.71 -14.14
N PRO A 184 -5.33 -10.69 -14.86
CA PRO A 184 -4.26 -11.53 -14.34
C PRO A 184 -3.03 -10.71 -13.95
N SER A 185 -2.35 -11.11 -12.88
CA SER A 185 -1.03 -10.55 -12.56
C SER A 185 -0.05 -10.90 -13.67
N ALA A 186 0.67 -9.90 -14.19
CA ALA A 186 1.67 -10.09 -15.23
C ALA A 186 2.96 -10.73 -14.69
N ALA A 187 3.18 -10.68 -13.38
CA ALA A 187 4.30 -11.30 -12.69
C ALA A 187 3.83 -12.17 -11.51
N PRO A 188 4.59 -13.22 -11.14
CA PRO A 188 4.18 -14.18 -10.11
C PRO A 188 4.36 -13.69 -8.67
N ASN A 189 5.00 -12.54 -8.46
CA ASN A 189 5.42 -12.02 -7.16
C ASN A 189 4.56 -10.85 -6.66
N HIS A 190 3.79 -10.16 -7.51
CA HIS A 190 2.95 -9.03 -7.09
C HIS A 190 1.57 -9.02 -7.74
N TRP A 191 0.62 -8.34 -7.09
CA TRP A 191 -0.69 -8.00 -7.65
C TRP A 191 -0.53 -6.94 -8.74
N SER A 192 -0.01 -7.34 -9.89
CA SER A 192 0.49 -6.45 -10.93
C SER A 192 -0.21 -6.66 -12.28
N PRO A 193 -1.48 -6.24 -12.44
CA PRO A 193 -2.15 -6.30 -13.72
C PRO A 193 -1.52 -5.36 -14.76
N VAL A 194 -1.78 -5.66 -16.04
CA VAL A 194 -1.41 -4.77 -17.15
C VAL A 194 -2.32 -3.54 -17.16
N LEU A 195 -1.71 -2.35 -17.10
CA LEU A 195 -2.34 -1.06 -17.31
C LEU A 195 -2.42 -0.77 -18.81
N ASP A 196 -3.63 -0.57 -19.33
CA ASP A 196 -3.87 -0.32 -20.76
C ASP A 196 -3.49 1.10 -21.17
N ALA A 197 -3.80 2.08 -20.33
CA ALA A 197 -3.51 3.49 -20.58
C ALA A 197 -3.65 4.33 -19.31
N MET A 198 -3.03 5.52 -19.33
CA MET A 198 -3.29 6.60 -18.38
C MET A 198 -3.75 7.82 -19.19
N ASN A 199 -4.83 8.48 -18.78
CA ASN A 199 -5.29 9.71 -19.40
C ASN A 199 -5.13 10.90 -18.44
N VAL A 200 -4.63 12.02 -18.97
CA VAL A 200 -4.64 13.31 -18.28
C VAL A 200 -5.42 14.31 -19.12
N ASN A 201 -6.43 14.97 -18.55
CA ASN A 201 -7.33 15.87 -19.26
C ASN A 201 -7.94 15.25 -20.54
N GLY A 202 -8.32 13.98 -20.46
CA GLY A 202 -8.87 13.20 -21.58
C GLY A 202 -7.88 12.87 -22.69
N LYS A 203 -6.58 13.14 -22.50
CA LYS A 203 -5.50 12.79 -23.44
C LYS A 203 -4.70 11.62 -22.92
N ALA A 204 -4.54 10.59 -23.74
CA ALA A 204 -3.70 9.45 -23.42
C ALA A 204 -2.23 9.85 -23.29
N PHE A 205 -1.61 9.41 -22.19
CA PHE A 205 -0.18 9.46 -21.97
C PHE A 205 0.49 8.25 -22.63
N ALA A 206 1.59 8.48 -23.34
CA ALA A 206 2.36 7.43 -23.98
C ALA A 206 3.47 6.93 -23.05
N PHE A 207 3.28 5.76 -22.46
CA PHE A 207 4.35 5.10 -21.70
C PHE A 207 5.45 4.59 -22.63
N ASN A 208 6.68 4.52 -22.10
CA ASN A 208 7.74 3.75 -22.71
C ASN A 208 7.40 2.25 -22.69
N THR A 209 8.12 1.46 -23.48
CA THR A 209 7.99 0.00 -23.48
C THR A 209 8.17 -0.56 -22.07
N SER A 210 7.20 -1.35 -21.62
CA SER A 210 7.28 -2.16 -20.40
C SER A 210 8.56 -3.00 -20.37
N ARG A 211 9.17 -3.12 -19.19
CA ARG A 211 10.34 -3.98 -19.00
C ARG A 211 9.95 -5.43 -18.71
N ILE A 212 8.68 -5.64 -18.35
CA ILE A 212 8.10 -6.95 -18.13
C ILE A 212 7.80 -7.61 -19.49
N ALA A 213 8.34 -8.81 -19.69
CA ALA A 213 8.21 -9.55 -20.93
C ALA A 213 6.75 -9.91 -21.25
N GLY A 214 6.39 -9.85 -22.53
CA GLY A 214 5.04 -10.23 -22.99
C GLY A 214 3.99 -9.12 -22.88
N VAL A 215 4.34 -7.96 -22.30
CA VAL A 215 3.44 -6.81 -22.21
C VAL A 215 3.34 -6.10 -23.57
N PRO A 216 2.11 -5.85 -24.08
CA PRO A 216 1.93 -5.17 -25.36
C PRO A 216 2.52 -3.76 -25.41
N THR A 217 2.97 -3.32 -26.59
CA THR A 217 3.48 -1.95 -26.80
C THR A 217 2.46 -0.90 -26.40
N GLY A 218 2.93 0.13 -25.68
CA GLY A 218 2.09 1.22 -25.17
C GLY A 218 1.38 0.91 -23.85
N LYS A 219 1.53 -0.31 -23.33
CA LYS A 219 1.05 -0.74 -22.00
C LYS A 219 2.22 -0.94 -21.04
N VAL A 220 1.90 -0.90 -19.76
CA VAL A 220 2.85 -1.10 -18.65
C VAL A 220 2.22 -1.97 -17.58
N VAL A 221 3.00 -2.46 -16.63
CA VAL A 221 2.51 -3.26 -15.52
C VAL A 221 2.43 -2.42 -14.26
N ALA A 222 1.28 -2.41 -13.59
CA ALA A 222 1.02 -1.59 -12.41
C ALA A 222 0.82 -2.47 -11.18
N ALA A 223 1.71 -2.40 -10.19
CA ALA A 223 1.47 -3.04 -8.90
C ALA A 223 0.37 -2.29 -8.13
N LEU A 224 -0.63 -3.02 -7.63
CA LEU A 224 -1.66 -2.50 -6.75
C LEU A 224 -1.24 -2.75 -5.30
N ASP A 225 -0.91 -1.69 -4.59
CA ASP A 225 -0.19 -1.78 -3.31
C ASP A 225 -0.89 -0.98 -2.19
N THR A 226 -1.60 -1.69 -1.31
CA THR A 226 -2.24 -1.09 -0.13
C THR A 226 -1.25 -0.73 0.98
N GLY A 227 0.01 -1.16 0.87
CA GLY A 227 1.08 -0.77 1.78
C GLY A 227 1.62 0.63 1.49
N THR A 228 1.53 1.11 0.25
CA THR A 228 2.05 2.42 -0.14
C THR A 228 0.93 3.46 -0.25
N SER A 229 1.06 4.58 0.49
CA SER A 229 0.07 5.68 0.40
C SER A 229 0.16 6.47 -0.91
N LEU A 230 1.38 6.83 -1.31
CA LEU A 230 1.67 7.63 -2.50
C LEU A 230 1.86 6.72 -3.72
N SER A 231 1.80 7.25 -4.93
CA SER A 231 1.91 6.43 -6.15
C SER A 231 3.19 6.73 -6.92
N PRO A 232 4.25 5.93 -6.76
CA PRO A 232 5.48 6.01 -7.54
C PRO A 232 5.23 5.70 -9.02
N LEU A 233 5.43 6.70 -9.88
CA LEU A 233 5.35 6.56 -11.34
C LEU A 233 6.67 6.98 -12.00
N PRO A 234 6.91 6.60 -13.27
CA PRO A 234 7.97 7.20 -14.07
C PRO A 234 7.82 8.73 -14.13
N ALA A 235 8.93 9.46 -13.98
CA ALA A 235 8.92 10.93 -13.92
C ALA A 235 8.11 11.60 -15.06
N PRO A 236 8.22 11.20 -16.34
CA PRO A 236 7.42 11.80 -17.41
C PRO A 236 5.90 11.64 -17.24
N ALA A 237 5.44 10.56 -16.58
CA ALA A 237 4.02 10.36 -16.29
C ALA A 237 3.55 11.31 -15.19
N VAL A 238 4.37 11.52 -14.15
CA VAL A 238 4.11 12.49 -13.08
C VAL A 238 4.05 13.91 -13.65
N ASP A 239 5.02 14.27 -14.49
CA ASP A 239 5.05 15.58 -15.16
C ASP A 239 3.81 15.80 -16.02
N ALA A 240 3.37 14.78 -16.75
CA ALA A 240 2.16 14.86 -17.55
C ALA A 240 0.90 15.14 -16.71
N ILE A 241 0.85 14.68 -15.45
CA ILE A 241 -0.24 14.98 -14.52
C ILE A 241 -0.15 16.45 -14.08
N TYR A 242 0.94 16.84 -13.42
CA TYR A 242 0.97 18.10 -12.65
C TYR A 242 1.33 19.34 -13.46
N SER A 243 2.11 19.22 -14.53
CA SER A 243 2.45 20.37 -15.40
C SER A 243 1.23 20.99 -16.08
N THR A 244 0.11 20.27 -16.13
CA THR A 244 -1.15 20.75 -16.70
C THR A 244 -1.94 21.67 -15.76
N ILE A 245 -1.58 21.71 -14.47
CA ILE A 245 -2.28 22.51 -13.46
C ILE A 245 -1.76 23.95 -13.49
N PRO A 246 -2.61 24.96 -13.76
CA PRO A 246 -2.16 26.36 -13.79
C PRO A 246 -1.53 26.78 -12.46
N GLY A 247 -0.33 27.34 -12.51
CA GLY A 247 0.42 27.81 -11.34
C GLY A 247 1.19 26.71 -10.59
N ALA A 248 1.17 25.46 -11.06
CA ALA A 248 2.01 24.40 -10.52
C ALA A 248 3.49 24.64 -10.83
N GLU A 249 4.35 24.22 -9.90
CA GLU A 249 5.80 24.36 -9.99
C GLU A 249 6.46 23.05 -9.53
N PHE A 250 7.44 22.58 -10.30
CA PHE A 250 8.27 21.47 -9.89
C PHE A 250 9.42 21.97 -9.02
N ASP A 251 9.66 21.29 -7.90
CA ASP A 251 10.79 21.55 -7.02
C ASP A 251 11.89 20.50 -7.21
N ASP A 252 12.94 20.85 -7.95
CA ASP A 252 14.10 19.98 -8.19
C ASP A 252 14.78 19.49 -6.89
N VAL A 253 14.64 20.24 -5.79
CA VAL A 253 15.31 19.92 -4.53
C VAL A 253 14.58 18.82 -3.76
N SER A 254 13.24 18.86 -3.70
CA SER A 254 12.45 17.80 -3.06
C SER A 254 11.93 16.75 -4.03
N THR A 255 12.11 16.96 -5.34
CA THR A 255 11.57 16.12 -6.42
C THR A 255 10.05 15.98 -6.40
N ASN A 256 9.35 17.00 -5.89
CA ASN A 256 7.90 17.05 -5.80
C ASN A 256 7.33 18.17 -6.67
N TRP A 257 6.08 18.00 -7.06
CA TRP A 257 5.25 19.06 -7.65
C TRP A 257 4.45 19.76 -6.55
N PHE A 258 4.56 21.08 -6.51
CA PHE A 258 3.66 21.93 -5.72
C PHE A 258 2.60 22.54 -6.63
N VAL A 259 1.35 22.55 -6.18
CA VAL A 259 0.24 23.11 -6.94
C VAL A 259 -0.50 24.15 -6.11
N PRO A 260 -1.22 25.12 -6.73
CA PRO A 260 -2.16 25.94 -5.99
C PRO A 260 -3.19 25.02 -5.33
N CYS A 261 -3.46 25.23 -4.04
CA CYS A 261 -4.27 24.27 -3.27
C CYS A 261 -5.71 24.11 -3.77
N ASN A 262 -6.24 25.03 -4.57
CA ASN A 262 -7.55 24.94 -5.24
C ASN A 262 -7.46 24.46 -6.71
N GLY A 263 -6.25 24.29 -7.24
CA GLY A 263 -5.96 23.82 -8.58
C GLY A 263 -5.98 22.29 -8.66
N SER A 264 -6.47 21.77 -9.77
CA SER A 264 -6.45 20.33 -10.05
C SER A 264 -6.52 20.03 -11.55
N THR A 265 -6.49 18.75 -11.88
CA THR A 265 -6.56 18.18 -13.24
C THR A 265 -7.44 16.93 -13.21
N THR A 266 -7.78 16.36 -14.38
CA THR A 266 -8.46 15.06 -14.44
C THR A 266 -7.47 13.95 -14.77
N LEU A 267 -7.44 12.90 -13.95
CA LEU A 267 -6.61 11.72 -14.15
C LEU A 267 -7.49 10.47 -14.19
N SER A 268 -7.21 9.55 -15.11
CA SER A 268 -7.78 8.20 -15.11
C SER A 268 -6.77 7.16 -15.55
N PHE A 269 -7.01 5.92 -15.09
CA PHE A 269 -6.27 4.73 -15.48
C PHE A 269 -7.22 3.74 -16.14
N ILE A 270 -6.79 3.08 -17.21
CA ILE A 270 -7.59 2.10 -17.94
C ILE A 270 -7.04 0.70 -17.71
N PHE A 271 -7.88 -0.21 -17.24
CA PHE A 271 -7.57 -1.63 -17.07
C PHE A 271 -8.68 -2.49 -17.68
N GLY A 272 -8.31 -3.45 -18.53
CA GLY A 272 -9.29 -4.32 -19.20
C GLY A 272 -10.31 -3.56 -20.04
N ASN A 273 -9.92 -2.43 -20.64
CA ASN A 273 -10.79 -1.46 -21.31
C ASN A 273 -11.83 -0.76 -20.42
N GLN A 274 -11.68 -0.81 -19.10
CA GLN A 274 -12.50 -0.06 -18.15
C GLN A 274 -11.70 1.14 -17.61
N GLU A 275 -12.29 2.33 -17.68
CA GLU A 275 -11.68 3.57 -17.20
C GLU A 275 -12.04 3.84 -15.73
N PHE A 276 -11.02 4.09 -14.90
CA PHE A 276 -11.12 4.37 -13.48
C PHE A 276 -10.58 5.78 -13.21
N PHE A 277 -11.48 6.67 -12.80
CA PHE A 277 -11.14 8.05 -12.49
C PHE A 277 -10.58 8.20 -11.08
N VAL A 278 -9.55 9.05 -10.97
CA VAL A 278 -8.97 9.43 -9.68
C VAL A 278 -9.65 10.70 -9.18
N HIS A 279 -10.19 10.64 -7.97
CA HIS A 279 -10.78 11.78 -7.32
C HIS A 279 -9.72 12.87 -7.12
N PRO A 280 -9.98 14.15 -7.44
CA PRO A 280 -8.98 15.22 -7.35
C PRO A 280 -8.32 15.43 -5.96
N LEU A 281 -9.00 15.00 -4.89
CA LEU A 281 -8.44 14.98 -3.52
C LEU A 281 -7.33 13.93 -3.34
N ASP A 282 -7.24 12.91 -4.19
CA ASP A 282 -6.14 11.94 -4.17
C ASP A 282 -5.02 12.31 -5.14
N LEU A 283 -5.13 13.41 -5.87
CA LEU A 283 -4.03 13.92 -6.69
C LEU A 283 -3.05 14.73 -5.85
N THR A 284 -3.57 15.43 -4.83
CA THR A 284 -2.77 16.33 -4.00
C THR A 284 -3.26 16.35 -2.59
N PHE A 285 -2.37 16.59 -1.63
CA PHE A 285 -2.74 16.77 -0.23
C PHE A 285 -2.12 18.05 0.34
N PRO A 286 -2.81 18.74 1.26
CA PRO A 286 -2.27 19.90 1.94
C PRO A 286 -1.26 19.48 3.02
N MET A 287 -0.20 20.25 3.16
CA MET A 287 0.78 20.14 4.24
C MET A 287 1.08 21.53 4.81
N VAL A 288 1.31 21.60 6.12
CA VAL A 288 1.78 22.84 6.76
C VAL A 288 3.29 22.84 6.82
N THR A 289 3.89 23.94 6.38
CA THR A 289 5.34 24.17 6.40
C THR A 289 5.64 25.63 6.75
N THR A 290 6.88 25.92 7.11
CA THR A 290 7.31 27.25 7.56
C THR A 290 8.02 28.00 6.44
N VAL A 291 7.30 28.75 5.62
CA VAL A 291 7.91 29.58 4.56
C VAL A 291 8.19 30.98 5.10
N ASP A 292 9.44 31.42 5.00
CA ASP A 292 9.91 32.76 5.41
C ASP A 292 9.54 33.13 6.85
N GLY A 293 9.65 32.15 7.76
CA GLY A 293 9.41 32.33 9.19
C GLY A 293 7.95 32.33 9.62
N ALA A 294 7.02 31.94 8.75
CA ALA A 294 5.61 31.82 9.08
C ALA A 294 5.01 30.49 8.59
N ASN A 295 4.12 29.91 9.39
CA ASN A 295 3.38 28.72 8.99
C ASN A 295 2.48 29.04 7.79
N ARG A 296 2.55 28.18 6.78
CA ARG A 296 1.84 28.27 5.51
C ARG A 296 1.37 26.89 5.08
N THR A 297 0.32 26.86 4.29
CA THR A 297 -0.19 25.62 3.70
C THR A 297 0.28 25.49 2.25
N ALA A 298 1.03 24.43 1.98
CA ALA A 298 1.43 24.01 0.65
C ALA A 298 0.58 22.81 0.21
N CYS A 299 0.33 22.65 -1.09
CA CYS A 299 -0.30 21.44 -1.61
C CYS A 299 0.66 20.72 -2.54
N VAL A 300 0.88 19.44 -2.28
CA VAL A 300 1.90 18.59 -2.89
C VAL A 300 1.26 17.43 -3.63
N ASN A 301 1.92 16.93 -4.68
CA ASN A 301 1.50 15.76 -5.44
C ASN A 301 1.47 14.46 -4.63
N ALA A 302 0.45 13.64 -4.86
CA ALA A 302 0.36 12.29 -4.31
C ALA A 302 0.96 11.21 -5.25
N TYR A 303 0.98 11.47 -6.55
CA TYR A 303 1.70 10.65 -7.53
C TYR A 303 3.11 11.21 -7.67
N GLN A 304 4.11 10.43 -7.29
CA GLN A 304 5.49 10.89 -7.11
C GLN A 304 6.44 10.27 -8.11
N TYR A 305 7.57 10.93 -8.32
CA TYR A 305 8.67 10.31 -9.04
C TYR A 305 9.08 9.04 -8.30
N SER A 306 9.15 7.93 -9.03
CA SER A 306 9.63 6.71 -8.44
C SER A 306 11.10 6.82 -8.04
N THR A 307 11.39 6.47 -6.79
CA THR A 307 12.73 6.18 -6.29
C THR A 307 13.06 4.69 -6.32
N ILE A 308 12.14 3.86 -6.80
CA ILE A 308 12.30 2.41 -6.90
C ILE A 308 13.17 2.12 -8.12
N ASP A 309 14.25 1.37 -7.92
CA ASP A 309 14.91 0.69 -9.02
C ASP A 309 14.06 -0.51 -9.40
N PHE A 310 13.22 -0.32 -10.41
CA PHE A 310 12.27 -1.34 -10.83
C PHE A 310 12.92 -2.51 -11.58
N GLY A 311 14.24 -2.77 -11.48
CA GLY A 311 15.01 -3.72 -12.31
C GLY A 311 14.28 -5.01 -12.74
N ASP A 312 14.72 -5.66 -13.83
CA ASP A 312 13.96 -6.64 -14.63
C ASP A 312 13.17 -7.75 -13.87
N ASN A 313 13.51 -8.05 -12.60
CA ASN A 313 12.87 -9.07 -11.78
C ASN A 313 11.76 -8.55 -10.84
N THR A 314 11.50 -7.25 -10.75
CA THR A 314 10.48 -6.71 -9.81
C THR A 314 9.05 -7.03 -10.24
N GLY A 315 8.77 -7.24 -11.53
CA GLY A 315 7.44 -7.69 -11.98
C GLY A 315 6.40 -6.58 -12.20
N PHE A 316 6.80 -5.30 -12.16
CA PHE A 316 5.97 -4.13 -12.48
C PHE A 316 6.81 -2.93 -12.94
N ASP A 317 6.18 -1.93 -13.56
CA ASP A 317 6.81 -0.70 -14.04
C ASP A 317 6.46 0.55 -13.21
N LEU A 318 5.39 0.46 -12.42
CA LEU A 318 4.90 1.53 -11.56
C LEU A 318 4.07 0.94 -10.41
N VAL A 319 3.83 1.75 -9.39
CA VAL A 319 3.01 1.37 -8.22
C VAL A 319 1.82 2.32 -8.10
N LEU A 320 0.64 1.75 -7.94
CA LEU A 320 -0.60 2.44 -7.64
C LEU A 320 -0.99 2.13 -6.20
N GLY A 321 -0.70 3.10 -5.33
CA GLY A 321 -0.96 3.05 -3.90
C GLY A 321 -2.35 3.52 -3.49
N ASP A 322 -2.53 3.91 -2.23
CA ASP A 322 -3.79 4.46 -1.69
C ASP A 322 -4.38 5.57 -2.55
N ALA A 323 -3.54 6.45 -3.11
CA ALA A 323 -3.98 7.54 -3.98
C ALA A 323 -4.83 7.04 -5.17
N PHE A 324 -4.53 5.85 -5.70
CA PHE A 324 -5.41 5.17 -6.66
C PHE A 324 -6.44 4.29 -5.96
N LEU A 325 -6.03 3.48 -4.98
CA LEU A 325 -6.87 2.45 -4.37
C LEU A 325 -8.07 2.98 -3.56
N ARG A 326 -8.09 4.26 -3.16
CA ARG A 326 -9.30 4.92 -2.62
C ARG A 326 -10.41 5.11 -3.65
N ASN A 327 -10.08 5.03 -4.94
CA ASN A 327 -10.99 5.26 -6.07
C ASN A 327 -11.59 3.97 -6.66
N VAL A 328 -11.25 2.83 -6.08
CA VAL A 328 -11.70 1.52 -6.51
C VAL A 328 -12.05 0.63 -5.32
N TYR A 329 -12.99 -0.28 -5.56
CA TYR A 329 -13.14 -1.50 -4.79
C TYR A 329 -12.44 -2.61 -5.57
N VAL A 330 -11.55 -3.34 -4.93
CA VAL A 330 -10.70 -4.36 -5.58
C VAL A 330 -10.89 -5.71 -4.93
N SER A 331 -11.15 -6.74 -5.74
CA SER A 331 -11.06 -8.14 -5.33
C SER A 331 -9.75 -8.73 -5.83
N PHE A 332 -8.96 -9.29 -4.92
CA PHE A 332 -7.68 -9.94 -5.16
C PHE A 332 -7.86 -11.45 -5.04
N ASN A 333 -7.84 -12.15 -6.17
CA ASN A 333 -8.11 -13.57 -6.25
C ASN A 333 -6.82 -14.35 -6.50
N TYR A 334 -6.48 -15.28 -5.62
CA TYR A 334 -5.26 -16.09 -5.70
C TYR A 334 -5.32 -17.16 -6.78
N GLY A 335 -6.45 -17.28 -7.49
CA GLY A 335 -6.70 -18.35 -8.43
C GLY A 335 -6.84 -19.70 -7.72
N ASP A 336 -6.46 -20.76 -8.42
CA ASP A 336 -6.45 -22.12 -7.86
C ASP A 336 -5.06 -22.74 -8.03
N ALA A 337 -4.36 -22.90 -6.91
CA ALA A 337 -3.02 -23.49 -6.89
C ALA A 337 -2.97 -24.93 -7.44
N GLN A 338 -4.11 -25.66 -7.47
CA GLN A 338 -4.20 -27.00 -8.05
C GLN A 338 -4.48 -26.98 -9.56
N ASN A 339 -4.86 -25.83 -10.10
CA ASN A 339 -5.13 -25.62 -11.51
C ASN A 339 -4.26 -24.49 -12.05
N SER A 340 -3.14 -24.85 -12.67
CA SER A 340 -2.19 -23.87 -13.26
C SER A 340 -2.80 -22.96 -14.34
N SER A 341 -4.02 -23.24 -14.82
CA SER A 341 -4.77 -22.35 -15.73
C SER A 341 -5.56 -21.26 -14.99
N ALA A 342 -5.73 -21.38 -13.67
CA ALA A 342 -6.40 -20.42 -12.80
C ALA A 342 -5.35 -19.54 -12.12
N GLN A 343 -4.72 -18.66 -12.89
CA GLN A 343 -3.72 -17.71 -12.41
C GLN A 343 -4.34 -16.69 -11.44
N PRO A 344 -3.55 -16.10 -10.52
CA PRO A 344 -4.01 -14.97 -9.73
C PRO A 344 -4.44 -13.80 -10.60
N PHE A 345 -5.52 -13.12 -10.21
CA PHE A 345 -6.05 -11.97 -10.91
C PHE A 345 -6.71 -10.98 -9.95
N VAL A 346 -6.92 -9.75 -10.43
CA VAL A 346 -7.75 -8.76 -9.74
C VAL A 346 -9.00 -8.42 -10.55
N GLN A 347 -10.05 -8.02 -9.85
CA GLN A 347 -11.27 -7.45 -10.44
C GLN A 347 -11.56 -6.12 -9.73
N MET A 348 -11.94 -5.10 -10.48
CA MET A 348 -12.10 -3.74 -9.95
C MET A 348 -13.42 -3.11 -10.36
N VAL A 349 -14.03 -2.36 -9.44
CA VAL A 349 -15.15 -1.45 -9.73
C VAL A 349 -14.85 -0.07 -9.16
N SER A 350 -15.26 0.98 -9.85
CA SER A 350 -14.96 2.35 -9.40
C SER A 350 -15.84 2.73 -8.19
N THR A 351 -15.23 3.41 -7.22
CA THR A 351 -15.92 4.04 -6.08
C THR A 351 -16.01 5.55 -6.24
N THR A 352 -15.25 6.13 -7.18
CA THR A 352 -15.31 7.55 -7.54
C THR A 352 -16.59 7.83 -8.32
N PRO A 353 -17.31 8.92 -8.01
CA PRO A 353 -18.42 9.36 -8.84
C PRO A 353 -17.92 9.82 -10.22
N ASP A 354 -18.82 10.31 -11.07
CA ASP A 354 -18.39 10.96 -12.31
C ASP A 354 -17.46 12.17 -12.03
N MET A 355 -16.59 12.49 -12.99
CA MET A 355 -15.57 13.53 -12.77
C MET A 355 -16.12 14.92 -12.51
N ALA A 356 -17.31 15.26 -13.00
CA ALA A 356 -17.90 16.56 -12.71
C ALA A 356 -18.29 16.65 -11.23
N THR A 357 -18.93 15.59 -10.70
CA THR A 357 -19.24 15.46 -9.28
C THR A 357 -17.97 15.45 -8.42
N ALA A 358 -16.95 14.66 -8.79
CA ALA A 358 -15.68 14.58 -8.05
C ALA A 358 -14.95 15.94 -7.97
N LEU A 359 -14.97 16.73 -9.05
CA LEU A 359 -14.40 18.09 -9.05
C LEU A 359 -15.17 19.05 -8.15
N GLN A 360 -16.51 18.95 -8.11
CA GLN A 360 -17.33 19.75 -7.21
C GLN A 360 -17.08 19.40 -5.73
N GLU A 361 -16.99 18.10 -5.43
CA GLU A 361 -16.66 17.59 -4.10
C GLU A 361 -15.27 18.05 -3.67
N PHE A 362 -14.28 17.99 -4.56
CA PHE A 362 -12.94 18.52 -4.32
C PHE A 362 -12.96 19.98 -3.91
N GLN A 363 -13.63 20.86 -4.68
CA GLN A 363 -13.67 22.29 -4.35
C GLN A 363 -14.29 22.53 -2.96
N THR A 364 -15.34 21.79 -2.63
CA THR A 364 -16.05 21.93 -1.35
C THR A 364 -15.20 21.42 -0.17
N GLN A 365 -14.69 20.20 -0.28
CA GLN A 365 -13.92 19.56 0.79
C GLN A 365 -12.58 20.26 0.99
N ARG A 366 -11.86 20.58 -0.08
CA ARG A 366 -10.59 21.31 -0.02
C ARG A 366 -10.76 22.68 0.61
N ALA A 367 -11.82 23.42 0.30
CA ALA A 367 -12.10 24.70 0.95
C ALA A 367 -12.34 24.53 2.47
N ALA A 368 -13.09 23.50 2.88
CA ALA A 368 -13.32 23.20 4.30
C ALA A 368 -12.04 22.78 5.03
N THR A 369 -11.16 22.01 4.37
CA THR A 369 -9.83 21.67 4.88
C THR A 369 -8.97 22.93 5.06
N LEU A 370 -8.85 23.76 4.02
CA LEU A 370 -8.00 24.96 4.05
C LEU A 370 -8.48 25.99 5.08
N ALA A 371 -9.79 26.05 5.38
CA ALA A 371 -10.32 26.92 6.43
C ALA A 371 -9.80 26.58 7.84
N GLN A 372 -9.28 25.36 8.04
CA GLN A 372 -8.73 24.88 9.31
C GLN A 372 -7.19 24.96 9.36
N LEU A 373 -6.55 25.31 8.24
CA LEU A 373 -5.10 25.36 8.10
C LEU A 373 -4.59 26.81 8.02
N PRO A 374 -3.28 27.06 8.22
CA PRO A 374 -2.66 28.35 7.96
C PRO A 374 -2.90 28.83 6.51
N PRO A 375 -2.70 30.13 6.22
CA PRO A 375 -2.85 30.66 4.86
C PRO A 375 -2.02 29.89 3.83
N THR A 376 -2.60 29.69 2.64
CA THR A 376 -1.90 29.03 1.54
C THR A 376 -0.70 29.84 1.07
N VAL A 377 0.30 29.15 0.53
CA VAL A 377 1.46 29.76 -0.13
C VAL A 377 1.51 29.30 -1.58
N GLU A 378 1.86 30.22 -2.48
CA GLU A 378 2.01 29.92 -3.90
C GLU A 378 3.17 28.95 -4.15
N PRO A 379 3.02 27.98 -5.07
CA PRO A 379 4.07 27.01 -5.40
C PRO A 379 5.44 27.64 -5.64
N SER A 380 5.50 28.73 -6.41
CA SER A 380 6.77 29.40 -6.74
C SER A 380 7.51 29.96 -5.52
N ALA A 381 6.79 30.32 -4.45
CA ALA A 381 7.41 30.77 -3.21
C ALA A 381 8.02 29.60 -2.43
N ILE A 382 7.39 28.43 -2.46
CA ILE A 382 7.92 27.19 -1.87
C ILE A 382 9.20 26.78 -2.59
N VAL A 383 9.17 26.68 -3.92
CA VAL A 383 10.35 26.28 -4.72
C VAL A 383 11.53 27.23 -4.49
N LYS A 384 11.28 28.54 -4.47
CA LYS A 384 12.30 29.56 -4.15
C LYS A 384 12.86 29.38 -2.74
N HIS A 385 12.03 29.02 -1.78
CA HIS A 385 12.48 28.75 -0.42
C HIS A 385 13.40 27.51 -0.39
N ASN A 386 12.98 26.41 -1.01
CA ASN A 386 13.72 25.14 -0.99
C ASN A 386 15.05 25.24 -1.72
N THR A 387 15.07 25.99 -2.83
CA THR A 387 16.30 26.27 -3.57
C THR A 387 17.34 27.00 -2.70
N LYS A 388 16.90 27.91 -1.82
CA LYS A 388 17.79 28.69 -0.95
C LYS A 388 18.26 27.92 0.28
N ASN A 389 17.36 27.12 0.87
CA ASN A 389 17.55 26.57 2.21
C ASN A 389 17.68 25.03 2.22
N GLY A 390 17.63 24.39 1.05
CA GLY A 390 17.51 22.94 0.90
C GLY A 390 16.04 22.49 0.97
N ALA A 391 15.78 21.25 0.54
CA ALA A 391 14.47 20.64 0.73
C ALA A 391 14.21 20.54 2.23
N TRP A 392 12.97 20.83 2.62
CA TRP A 392 12.51 20.58 3.97
C TRP A 392 12.71 19.11 4.32
N ARG A 393 13.28 18.85 5.49
CA ARG A 393 13.07 17.57 6.18
C ARG A 393 11.79 17.74 6.99
N CYS A 394 10.83 16.85 6.82
CA CYS A 394 9.67 16.83 7.70
C CYS A 394 10.18 16.65 9.14
N SER A 395 10.17 17.70 9.97
CA SER A 395 10.65 17.63 11.35
C SER A 395 9.53 17.12 12.25
N SER A 396 9.84 16.07 13.01
CA SER A 396 8.96 15.22 13.82
C SER A 396 8.38 15.85 15.10
N SER A 397 8.19 17.18 15.16
CA SER A 397 7.97 17.87 16.44
C SER A 397 6.54 18.32 16.76
N ASP A 398 5.56 18.20 15.86
CA ASP A 398 4.16 18.57 16.16
C ASP A 398 3.17 17.43 15.88
N ALA A 399 2.79 16.74 16.96
CA ALA A 399 2.08 15.46 17.01
C ALA A 399 0.63 15.44 16.47
N ALA A 400 0.11 16.54 15.92
CA ALA A 400 -1.26 16.59 15.37
C ALA A 400 -1.30 16.59 13.82
N MET A 401 -0.19 16.89 13.14
CA MET A 401 -0.08 16.85 11.66
C MET A 401 0.82 15.72 11.17
N MET A 402 1.37 14.94 12.09
CA MET A 402 2.40 13.93 11.84
C MET A 402 1.83 12.63 11.25
N THR A 403 0.53 12.40 11.38
CA THR A 403 -0.11 11.16 10.94
C THR A 403 -0.24 11.07 9.43
N LEU A 404 -0.24 12.19 8.70
CA LEU A 404 -0.14 12.17 7.23
C LEU A 404 1.32 11.96 6.80
N ALA A 405 2.26 12.82 7.20
CA ALA A 405 3.55 12.90 6.49
C ALA A 405 4.61 11.83 6.84
N VAL A 406 4.58 11.23 8.04
CA VAL A 406 5.66 10.29 8.46
C VAL A 406 5.37 8.85 8.04
N ALA A 407 4.10 8.44 7.97
CA ALA A 407 3.70 7.18 7.35
C ALA A 407 3.75 7.22 5.80
N MET A 408 3.72 8.42 5.20
CA MET A 408 3.62 8.65 3.75
C MET A 408 4.91 8.45 2.93
N LEU A 409 6.09 8.27 3.56
CA LEU A 409 7.38 8.34 2.87
C LEU A 409 8.17 7.03 2.81
N SER A 410 7.70 5.97 3.47
CA SER A 410 8.29 4.65 3.36
C SER A 410 7.36 3.78 2.53
N LEU A 411 7.80 3.39 1.33
CA LEU A 411 7.22 2.24 0.68
C LEU A 411 7.53 1.03 1.57
N PRO A 412 6.53 0.40 2.20
CA PRO A 412 6.78 -0.90 2.80
C PRO A 412 7.11 -1.86 1.65
N PHE A 413 8.21 -2.59 1.78
CA PHE A 413 8.51 -3.81 1.03
C PHE A 413 8.05 -3.86 -0.44
N LEU A 414 8.88 -3.35 -1.35
CA LEU A 414 8.79 -3.71 -2.78
C LEU A 414 9.85 -4.75 -3.20
N LEU A 415 10.34 -5.52 -2.23
CA LEU A 415 11.31 -6.60 -2.43
C LEU A 415 10.81 -7.89 -1.82
#